data_AF-A0A0H4TFK9-F1
#
_entry.id   AF-A0A0H4TFK9-F1
#
_cell.length_a   1.000
_cell.length_b   1.000
_cell.length_c   1.000
_cell.angle_alpha   90.00
_cell.angle_beta   90.00
_cell.angle_gamma   90.00
#
_symmetry.space_group_name_H-M   'P 1'
#
loop_
_entity.id
_entity.type
_entity.pdbx_description
1 polymer ?
#
loop_
_entity_poly.entity_id
_entity_poly.type
_entity_poly.pdbx_seq_one_letter_code
_entity_poly.pdbx_strand_id
1 'polypeptide(L)'
;MKMAITAAMRMGAEGIRIKCAGRLGGAEMARTEQYKDGRIPLHTIRADIDYAAGRAETIYGSLGIKVWICKGEILGKRVTD
;
A
#
# COMPACT_ATOMS: atom_id res chain seq x y z
N MET A 1 -0.58 -0.82 10.70
CA MET A 1 0.24 -0.54 9.49
C MET A 1 1.63 -1.18 9.57
N LYS A 2 2.45 -0.91 10.61
CA LYS A 2 3.80 -1.50 10.75
C LYS A 2 3.86 -3.03 10.61
N MET A 3 2.96 -3.77 11.28
CA MET A 3 2.90 -5.24 11.16
C MET A 3 2.69 -5.71 9.71
N ALA A 4 1.81 -5.05 8.95
CA ALA A 4 1.54 -5.40 7.55
C ALA A 4 2.75 -5.13 6.65
N ILE A 5 3.49 -4.06 6.94
CA ILE A 5 4.75 -3.73 6.25
C ILE A 5 5.78 -4.83 6.51
N THR A 6 6.03 -5.16 7.77
CA THR A 6 7.00 -6.21 8.14
C THR A 6 6.61 -7.56 7.54
N ALA A 7 5.31 -7.90 7.52
CA ALA A 7 4.83 -9.12 6.88
C ALA A 7 5.08 -9.13 5.37
N ALA A 8 4.76 -8.05 4.66
CA ALA A 8 4.98 -7.97 3.22
C ALA A 8 6.47 -8.03 2.84
N MET A 9 7.32 -7.31 3.57
CA MET A 9 8.78 -7.36 3.36
C MET A 9 9.33 -8.77 3.64
N ARG A 10 8.83 -9.46 4.69
CA ARG A 10 9.22 -10.85 4.99
C ARG A 10 8.80 -11.84 3.89
N MET A 11 7.69 -11.56 3.20
CA MET A 11 7.21 -12.36 2.07
C MET A 11 7.96 -12.08 0.76
N GLY A 12 8.99 -11.22 0.78
CA GLY A 12 9.85 -10.95 -0.38
C GLY A 12 9.40 -9.78 -1.26
N ALA A 13 8.53 -8.90 -0.78
CA ALA A 13 8.27 -7.64 -1.48
C ALA A 13 9.53 -6.76 -1.49
N GLU A 14 9.85 -6.15 -2.63
CA GLU A 14 10.94 -5.17 -2.73
C GLU A 14 10.59 -3.84 -2.05
N GLY A 15 9.30 -3.53 -1.95
CA GLY A 15 8.82 -2.38 -1.22
C GLY A 15 7.31 -2.38 -1.05
N ILE A 16 6.85 -1.66 -0.03
CA ILE A 16 5.43 -1.51 0.29
C ILE A 16 5.13 -0.09 0.75
N ARG A 17 4.05 0.49 0.21
CA ARG A 17 3.49 1.76 0.68
C ARG A 17 2.05 1.52 1.11
N ILE A 18 1.72 1.97 2.30
CA ILE A 18 0.35 1.95 2.82
C ILE A 18 -0.05 3.38 3.15
N LYS A 19 -1.20 3.81 2.66
CA LYS A 19 -1.80 5.11 2.94
C LYS A 19 -3.21 4.89 3.50
N CYS A 20 -3.44 5.36 4.72
CA CYS A 20 -4.75 5.30 5.38
C CYS A 20 -5.27 6.71 5.60
N ALA A 21 -6.52 6.97 5.24
CA ALA A 21 -7.17 8.27 5.37
C ALA A 21 -8.52 8.15 6.06
N GLY A 22 -8.84 9.09 6.94
CA GLY A 22 -10.11 9.18 7.66
C GLY A 22 -9.91 9.56 9.12
N ARG A 23 -10.91 9.29 9.96
CA ARG A 23 -10.87 9.57 11.41
C ARG A 23 -10.05 8.51 12.14
N LEU A 24 -8.73 8.52 11.93
CA LEU A 24 -7.81 7.51 12.45
C LEU A 24 -7.84 7.47 13.98
N GLY A 25 -8.11 6.28 14.53
CA GLY A 25 -8.23 6.07 15.98
C GLY A 25 -9.44 6.77 16.62
N GLY A 26 -10.46 7.14 15.84
CA GLY A 26 -11.66 7.82 16.34
C GLY A 26 -11.48 9.32 16.55
N ALA A 27 -10.38 9.91 16.06
CA ALA A 27 -10.14 11.35 16.15
C ALA A 27 -11.30 12.17 15.55
N GLU A 28 -11.54 13.35 16.11
CA GLU A 28 -12.61 14.26 15.64
C GLU A 28 -12.37 14.71 14.19
N MET A 29 -11.13 15.08 13.86
CA MET A 29 -10.73 15.50 12.52
C MET A 29 -10.09 14.35 11.73
N ALA A 30 -10.45 14.26 10.44
CA ALA A 30 -9.86 13.26 9.55
C ALA A 30 -8.40 13.60 9.23
N ARG A 31 -7.55 12.57 9.22
CA ARG A 31 -6.13 12.68 8.87
C ARG A 31 -5.72 11.59 7.89
N THR A 32 -4.59 11.82 7.23
CA THR A 32 -4.02 10.86 6.30
C THR A 32 -2.62 10.48 6.76
N GLU A 33 -2.43 9.21 7.05
CA GLU A 33 -1.12 8.66 7.41
C GLU A 33 -0.59 7.78 6.30
N GLN A 34 0.71 7.86 6.10
CA GLN A 34 1.41 7.06 5.12
C GLN A 34 2.65 6.44 5.76
N TYR A 35 2.82 5.15 5.53
CA TYR A 35 4.05 4.43 5.83
C TYR A 35 4.57 3.82 4.54
N LYS A 36 5.89 3.86 4.37
CA LYS A 36 6.59 3.25 3.23
C LYS A 36 7.82 2.53 3.73
N ASP A 37 8.14 1.42 3.09
CA ASP A 37 9.39 0.68 3.30
C ASP A 37 9.84 0.07 1.97
N GLY A 38 11.15 -0.04 1.77
CA GLY A 38 11.74 -0.53 0.51
C GLY A 38 11.56 0.39 -0.71
N ARG A 39 11.76 -0.18 -1.91
CA ARG A 39 11.79 0.54 -3.20
C ARG A 39 10.42 0.50 -3.87
N ILE A 40 9.88 1.66 -4.26
CA ILE A 40 8.52 1.78 -4.84
C ILE A 40 8.49 2.87 -5.93
N PRO A 41 9.02 2.58 -7.13
CA PRO A 41 9.22 3.59 -8.16
C PRO A 41 7.96 3.77 -9.01
N LEU A 42 7.09 4.69 -8.61
CA LEU A 42 5.76 4.91 -9.25
C LEU A 42 5.82 5.52 -10.65
N HIS A 43 6.94 6.14 -11.01
CA HIS A 43 7.15 6.72 -12.34
C HIS A 43 7.78 5.73 -13.32
N THR A 44 8.22 4.55 -12.83
CA THR A 44 8.88 3.53 -13.64
C THR A 44 7.84 2.54 -14.15
N ILE A 45 7.45 2.65 -15.42
CA ILE A 45 6.40 1.82 -16.04
C ILE A 45 6.73 0.32 -15.99
N ARG A 46 8.02 -0.03 -16.09
CA ARG A 46 8.48 -1.43 -16.02
C ARG A 46 8.47 -2.02 -14.61
N ALA A 47 8.20 -1.23 -13.57
CA ALA A 47 8.10 -1.74 -12.22
C ALA A 47 6.78 -2.49 -12.03
N ASP A 48 6.85 -3.72 -11.50
CA ASP A 48 5.66 -4.50 -11.16
C ASP A 48 5.12 -4.03 -9.82
N ILE A 49 4.08 -3.19 -9.89
CA ILE A 49 3.45 -2.60 -8.73
C ILE A 49 2.00 -3.03 -8.69
N ASP A 50 1.67 -3.83 -7.69
CA ASP A 50 0.29 -4.14 -7.36
C ASP A 50 -0.30 -3.02 -6.51
N TYR A 51 -1.42 -2.48 -6.98
CA TYR A 51 -2.20 -1.48 -6.26
C TYR A 51 -3.55 -2.05 -5.85
N ALA A 52 -3.91 -1.84 -4.59
CA ALA A 52 -5.24 -2.13 -4.09
C ALA A 52 -5.77 -0.97 -3.25
N ALA A 53 -7.09 -0.74 -3.34
CA ALA A 53 -7.81 0.19 -2.48
C ALA A 53 -8.94 -0.54 -1.78
N GLY A 54 -9.15 -0.23 -0.50
CA GLY A 54 -10.23 -0.76 0.31
C GLY A 54 -10.82 0.32 1.20
N ARG A 55 -12.06 0.10 1.63
CA ARG A 55 -12.76 0.95 2.60
C ARG A 55 -13.12 0.10 3.80
N ALA A 56 -12.84 0.61 5.00
CA ALA A 56 -13.30 0.00 6.24
C ALA A 56 -14.40 0.87 6.83
N GLU A 57 -15.57 0.29 7.06
CA GLU A 57 -16.65 0.93 7.80
C GLU A 57 -16.39 0.77 9.30
N THR A 58 -16.45 1.88 10.02
CA THR A 58 -16.25 1.91 11.47
C THR A 58 -17.37 2.71 12.12
N ILE A 59 -17.50 2.63 13.45
CA ILE A 59 -18.48 3.41 14.20
C ILE A 59 -18.32 4.93 14.04
N TYR A 60 -17.10 5.40 13.70
CA TYR A 60 -16.79 6.81 13.54
C TYR A 60 -16.90 7.31 12.08
N GLY A 61 -17.46 6.48 11.21
CA GLY A 61 -17.48 6.68 9.76
C GLY A 61 -16.45 5.80 9.06
N SER A 62 -16.05 6.19 7.86
CA SER A 62 -15.33 5.29 6.98
C SER A 62 -13.87 5.66 6.81
N LEU A 63 -13.01 4.63 6.76
CA LEU A 63 -11.58 4.75 6.55
C LEU A 63 -11.21 4.27 5.15
N GLY A 64 -10.50 5.09 4.38
CA GLY A 64 -9.94 4.72 3.09
C GLY A 64 -8.52 4.17 3.26
N ILE A 65 -8.26 3.00 2.70
CA ILE A 65 -6.96 2.31 2.75
C ILE A 65 -6.48 2.11 1.32
N LYS A 66 -5.26 2.54 1.01
CA LYS A 66 -4.60 2.37 -0.29
C LYS A 66 -3.25 1.71 -0.07
N VAL A 67 -2.96 0.65 -0.81
CA VAL A 67 -1.75 -0.16 -0.67
C VAL A 67 -1.09 -0.29 -2.03
N TRP A 68 0.24 -0.14 -2.04
CA TRP A 68 1.10 -0.44 -3.19
C TRP A 68 2.15 -1.44 -2.75
N ILE A 69 2.33 -2.53 -3.50
CA ILE A 69 3.36 -3.54 -3.28
C ILE A 69 4.22 -3.60 -4.53
N CYS A 70 5.52 -3.35 -4.38
CA CYS A 70 6.51 -3.48 -5.44
C CYS A 70 7.09 -4.90 -5.37
N LYS A 71 6.95 -5.65 -6.47
CA LYS A 71 7.46 -7.02 -6.63
C LYS A 71 8.79 -7.06 -7.39
N GLY A 72 9.24 -5.92 -7.92
CA GLY A 72 10.47 -5.78 -8.71
C GLY A 72 10.22 -5.12 -10.06
N GLU A 73 11.07 -5.43 -11.03
CA GLU A 73 10.97 -4.92 -12.40
C GLU A 73 10.72 -6.08 -13.38
N ILE A 74 9.82 -5.89 -14.34
CA ILE A 74 9.58 -6.85 -15.43
C ILE A 74 10.50 -6.48 -16.59
N LEU A 75 11.51 -7.33 -16.83
CA LEU A 75 12.44 -7.21 -17.96
C LEU A 75 11.97 -8.12 -19.11
N GLY A 76 10.92 -7.72 -19.85
CA GLY A 76 10.41 -8.49 -20.99
C GLY A 76 8.91 -8.29 -21.26
N LYS A 77 8.33 -9.13 -22.13
CA LYS A 77 6.87 -9.19 -22.33
C LYS A 77 6.24 -9.85 -21.12
N ARG A 78 5.20 -9.23 -20.55
CA ARG A 78 4.37 -9.83 -19.49
C ARG A 78 3.66 -11.04 -20.08
N VAL A 79 4.08 -12.26 -19.72
CA VAL A 79 3.32 -13.48 -20.03
C VAL A 79 2.13 -13.47 -19.09
N THR A 80 0.95 -13.21 -19.63
CA THR A 80 -0.31 -13.35 -18.89
C THR A 80 -0.73 -14.80 -18.95
N ASP A 81 -0.79 -15.47 -17.79
CA ASP A 81 -1.49 -16.74 -17.61
C ASP A 81 -3.01 -16.55 -17.74
#